data_AF-A0A392PGP9-F1
#
_entry.id   AF-A0A392PGP9-F1
#
_cell.length_a   1.000
_cell.length_b   1.000
_cell.length_c   1.000
_cell.angle_alpha   90.00
_cell.angle_beta   90.00
_cell.angle_gamma   90.00
#
_symmetry.space_group_name_H-M   'P 1'
#
loop_
_entity.id
_entity.type
_entity.pdbx_description
1 polymer ?
#
loop_
_entity_poly.entity_id
_entity_poly.type
_entity_poly.pdbx_seq_one_letter_code
_entity_poly.pdbx_strand_id
1 'polypeptide(L)'
;DKSLSDGIFFLELLSSVQPRAVNWGLITKGVTDQEKMMNATYIISIARKLGCSIFLLPEDITEVNQKMILTLTASIMYWFLKHPVVEERTSSDSESQVETISNSTLDDSASDFSAEENL
;
A
#
# COMPACT_ATOMS: atom_id res chain seq x y z
N ASP A 1 -22.85 -5.55 10.87
CA ASP A 1 -22.28 -6.25 12.03
C ASP A 1 -21.66 -5.19 12.95
N LYS A 2 -21.95 -5.22 14.26
CA LYS A 2 -21.44 -4.22 15.22
C LYS A 2 -19.99 -4.47 15.62
N SER A 3 -19.50 -5.70 15.44
CA SER A 3 -18.10 -6.08 15.71
C SER A 3 -17.13 -5.20 14.93
N LEU A 4 -17.49 -4.78 13.72
CA LEU A 4 -16.69 -3.92 12.83
C LEU A 4 -16.20 -2.61 13.47
N SER A 5 -16.86 -2.15 14.54
CA SER A 5 -16.46 -0.95 15.29
C SER A 5 -15.13 -1.08 16.03
N ASP A 6 -14.68 -2.31 16.35
CA ASP A 6 -13.36 -2.54 16.98
C ASP A 6 -12.19 -2.38 16.00
N GLY A 7 -12.47 -2.39 14.69
CA GLY A 7 -11.50 -2.25 13.61
C GLY A 7 -10.63 -3.49 13.35
N ILE A 8 -10.72 -4.54 14.18
CA ILE A 8 -9.85 -5.73 14.08
C ILE A 8 -10.03 -6.42 12.73
N PHE A 9 -11.28 -6.58 12.29
CA PHE A 9 -11.59 -7.14 10.97
C PHE A 9 -10.85 -6.42 9.82
N PHE A 10 -10.82 -5.08 9.82
CA PHE A 10 -10.16 -4.34 8.75
C PHE A 10 -8.65 -4.42 8.84
N LEU A 11 -8.10 -4.50 10.05
CA LEU A 11 -6.66 -4.68 10.27
C LEU A 11 -6.20 -6.06 9.78
N GLU A 12 -6.97 -7.11 10.07
CA GLU A 12 -6.75 -8.45 9.52
C GLU A 12 -6.89 -8.49 8.00
N LEU A 13 -7.92 -7.82 7.45
CA LEU A 13 -8.12 -7.72 6.01
C LEU A 13 -6.93 -7.02 5.32
N LEU A 14 -6.48 -5.88 5.85
CA LEU A 14 -5.32 -5.15 5.33
C LEU A 14 -4.03 -5.98 5.45
N SER A 15 -3.85 -6.72 6.55
CA SER A 15 -2.72 -7.63 6.71
C SER A 15 -2.79 -8.81 5.74
N SER A 16 -3.98 -9.28 5.39
CA SER A 16 -4.16 -10.37 4.42
C SER A 16 -3.86 -9.91 3.00
N VAL A 17 -4.21 -8.67 2.68
CA VAL A 17 -3.97 -8.05 1.38
C VAL A 17 -2.50 -7.65 1.20
N GLN A 18 -1.83 -7.19 2.28
CA GLN A 18 -0.41 -6.87 2.28
C GLN A 18 0.21 -7.23 3.64
N PRO A 19 0.89 -8.38 3.78
CA PRO A 19 1.39 -8.94 5.05
C PRO A 19 2.28 -8.02 5.91
N ARG A 20 2.86 -6.98 5.32
CA ARG A 20 3.77 -6.04 6.00
C ARG A 20 3.18 -4.64 6.21
N ALA A 21 1.91 -4.43 5.84
CA ALA A 21 1.27 -3.11 5.94
C ALA A 21 0.88 -2.75 7.38
N VAL A 22 0.64 -3.75 8.23
CA VAL A 22 0.09 -3.59 9.57
C VAL A 22 1.16 -3.89 10.63
N ASN A 23 1.33 -2.95 11.55
CA ASN A 23 2.14 -3.12 12.76
C ASN A 23 1.22 -3.44 13.94
N TRP A 24 1.20 -4.71 14.33
CA TRP A 24 0.37 -5.20 15.43
C TRP A 24 0.71 -4.61 16.80
N GLY A 25 1.89 -4.03 16.98
CA GLY A 25 2.25 -3.31 18.22
C GLY A 25 1.51 -1.98 18.42
N LEU A 26 0.85 -1.46 17.38
CA LEU A 26 0.05 -0.22 17.44
C LEU A 26 -1.46 -0.49 17.61
N ILE A 27 -1.87 -1.75 17.52
CA ILE A 27 -3.28 -2.14 17.54
C ILE A 27 -3.76 -2.35 18.97
N THR A 28 -4.97 -1.88 19.25
CA THR A 28 -5.64 -2.08 20.54
C THR A 28 -6.80 -3.06 20.41
N LYS A 29 -7.38 -3.50 21.53
CA LYS A 29 -8.51 -4.44 21.53
C LYS A 29 -9.82 -3.83 21.01
N GLY A 30 -9.91 -2.50 20.87
CA GLY A 30 -11.11 -1.82 20.40
C GLY A 30 -12.30 -1.93 21.36
N VAL A 31 -12.06 -1.99 22.68
CA VAL A 31 -13.13 -2.12 23.69
C VAL A 31 -13.68 -0.75 24.05
N THR A 32 -12.80 0.21 24.30
CA THR A 32 -13.18 1.60 24.60
C THR A 32 -13.30 2.43 23.32
N ASP A 33 -14.08 3.51 23.37
CA ASP A 33 -14.25 4.39 22.20
C ASP A 33 -12.93 5.00 21.73
N GLN A 34 -12.02 5.30 22.68
CA GLN A 34 -10.68 5.79 22.36
C GLN A 34 -9.84 4.73 21.61
N GLU A 35 -9.90 3.48 22.04
CA GLU A 35 -9.22 2.36 21.37
C GLU A 35 -9.77 2.14 19.95
N LYS A 36 -11.09 2.15 19.80
CA LYS A 36 -11.75 2.05 18.49
C LYS A 36 -11.33 3.20 17.57
N MET A 37 -11.28 4.42 18.10
CA MET A 37 -10.86 5.60 17.35
C MET A 37 -9.40 5.50 16.89
N MET A 38 -8.50 5.02 17.75
CA MET A 38 -7.10 4.78 17.40
C MET A 38 -6.98 3.72 16.29
N ASN A 39 -7.68 2.59 16.43
CA ASN A 39 -7.69 1.54 15.41
C ASN A 39 -8.25 2.07 14.08
N ALA A 40 -9.38 2.78 14.09
CA ALA A 40 -10.02 3.39 12.91
C ALA A 40 -9.09 4.38 12.18
N THR A 41 -8.43 5.26 12.93
CA THR A 41 -7.45 6.20 12.38
C THR A 41 -6.28 5.47 11.74
N TYR A 42 -5.82 4.38 12.36
CA TYR A 42 -4.73 3.57 11.84
C TYR A 42 -5.12 2.83 10.54
N ILE A 43 -6.32 2.24 10.48
CA ILE A 43 -6.88 1.60 9.29
C ILE A 43 -6.88 2.56 8.10
N ILE A 44 -7.41 3.78 8.29
CA ILE A 44 -7.46 4.79 7.24
C ILE A 44 -6.06 5.15 6.75
N SER A 45 -5.11 5.29 7.68
CA SER A 45 -3.72 5.61 7.36
C SER A 45 -3.06 4.53 6.50
N ILE A 46 -3.23 3.25 6.86
CA ILE A 46 -2.69 2.12 6.09
C ILE A 46 -3.37 2.03 4.72
N ALA A 47 -4.70 2.07 4.67
CA ALA A 47 -5.44 1.95 3.42
C ALA A 47 -5.03 3.05 2.41
N ARG A 48 -4.87 4.30 2.87
CA ARG A 48 -4.36 5.39 2.05
C ARG A 48 -2.91 5.18 1.62
N LYS A 49 -2.05 4.69 2.52
CA LYS A 49 -0.65 4.37 2.20
C LYS A 49 -0.54 3.29 1.11
N LEU A 50 -1.45 2.32 1.09
CA LEU A 50 -1.53 1.33 0.01
C LEU A 50 -1.97 1.96 -1.32
N GLY A 51 -2.64 3.12 -1.29
CA GLY A 51 -3.18 3.78 -2.48
C GLY A 51 -4.67 3.52 -2.69
N CYS A 52 -5.38 3.05 -1.65
CA CYS A 52 -6.84 2.98 -1.72
C CYS A 52 -7.43 4.40 -1.77
N SER A 53 -8.45 4.59 -2.60
CA SER A 53 -9.18 5.86 -2.68
C SER A 53 -10.20 5.96 -1.53
N ILE A 54 -9.81 6.63 -0.44
CA ILE A 54 -10.52 6.66 0.84
C ILE A 54 -10.96 8.08 1.23
N PHE A 55 -12.27 8.27 1.40
CA PHE A 55 -12.88 9.56 1.80
C PHE A 55 -13.66 9.50 3.13
N LEU A 56 -13.60 8.39 3.86
CA LEU A 56 -14.28 8.24 5.15
C LEU A 56 -13.46 8.81 6.31
N LEU A 57 -14.18 9.11 7.39
CA LEU A 57 -13.62 9.54 8.66
C LEU A 57 -13.48 8.35 9.62
N PRO A 58 -12.62 8.42 10.65
CA PRO A 58 -12.52 7.39 11.68
C PRO A 58 -13.88 7.05 12.32
N GLU A 59 -14.73 8.06 12.52
CA GLU A 59 -16.07 7.94 13.09
C GLU A 59 -16.99 7.04 12.24
N ASP A 60 -16.82 7.05 10.91
CA ASP A 60 -17.59 6.17 10.03
C ASP A 60 -17.30 4.68 10.30
N ILE A 61 -16.11 4.35 10.82
CA ILE A 61 -15.75 2.99 11.21
C ILE A 61 -16.29 2.68 12.61
N THR A 62 -16.06 3.57 13.58
CA THR A 62 -16.46 3.34 14.98
C THR A 62 -17.99 3.29 15.15
N GLU A 63 -18.73 4.07 14.37
CA GLU A 63 -20.20 4.07 14.32
C GLU A 63 -20.78 3.03 13.34
N VAL A 64 -19.92 2.37 12.56
CA VAL A 64 -20.30 1.39 11.54
C VAL A 64 -21.27 1.98 10.51
N ASN A 65 -20.89 3.11 9.92
CA ASN A 65 -21.61 3.71 8.80
C ASN A 65 -21.52 2.78 7.58
N GLN A 66 -22.58 1.99 7.37
CA GLN A 66 -22.59 0.88 6.43
C GLN A 66 -22.17 1.26 5.00
N LYS A 67 -22.54 2.45 4.52
CA LYS A 67 -22.16 2.93 3.19
C LYS A 67 -20.67 3.20 3.08
N MET A 68 -20.07 3.78 4.12
CA MET A 68 -18.64 4.05 4.17
C MET A 68 -17.83 2.78 4.37
N ILE A 69 -18.30 1.85 5.20
CA ILE A 69 -17.71 0.51 5.37
C ILE A 69 -17.70 -0.27 4.06
N LEU A 70 -18.81 -0.26 3.31
CA LEU A 70 -18.87 -0.90 2.00
C LEU A 70 -17.85 -0.29 1.04
N THR A 71 -17.77 1.04 1.02
CA THR A 71 -16.83 1.78 0.17
C THR A 71 -15.38 1.47 0.52
N LEU A 72 -15.03 1.42 1.81
CA LEU A 72 -13.70 1.03 2.30
C LEU A 72 -13.34 -0.40 1.85
N THR A 73 -14.25 -1.35 2.06
CA THR A 73 -14.02 -2.75 1.70
C THR A 73 -13.84 -2.91 0.18
N ALA A 74 -14.69 -2.24 -0.60
CA ALA A 74 -14.61 -2.26 -2.06
C ALA A 74 -13.32 -1.63 -2.59
N SER A 75 -12.83 -0.56 -1.96
CA SER A 75 -11.57 0.09 -2.36
C SER A 75 -10.33 -0.74 -2.01
N ILE A 76 -10.32 -1.44 -0.87
CA ILE A 76 -9.29 -2.44 -0.54
C ILE A 76 -9.31 -3.60 -1.55
N MET A 77 -10.49 -4.15 -1.85
CA MET A 77 -10.65 -5.22 -2.82
C MET A 77 -10.18 -4.79 -4.22
N TYR A 78 -10.56 -3.59 -4.66
CA TYR A 78 -10.15 -3.05 -5.95
C TYR A 78 -8.63 -2.91 -6.04
N TRP A 79 -7.99 -2.41 -4.98
CA TRP A 79 -6.53 -2.33 -4.91
C TRP A 79 -5.88 -3.72 -5.06
N PHE A 80 -6.36 -4.72 -4.31
CA PHE A 80 -5.84 -6.08 -4.36
C PHE A 80 -5.95 -6.70 -5.76
N LEU A 81 -7.09 -6.54 -6.44
CA LEU A 81 -7.30 -7.09 -7.79
C LEU A 81 -6.42 -6.41 -8.86
N LYS A 82 -5.99 -5.17 -8.63
CA LYS A 82 -5.08 -4.44 -9.53
C LYS A 82 -3.61 -4.81 -9.31
N HIS A 83 -3.28 -5.33 -8.13
CA HIS A 83 -1.95 -5.76 -7.75
C HIS A 83 -2.00 -7.24 -7.33
N PRO A 84 -2.32 -8.17 -8.26
CA PRO A 84 -2.27 -9.59 -7.94
C PRO A 84 -0.84 -9.91 -7.48
N VAL A 85 -0.75 -10.48 -6.28
CA VAL A 85 0.52 -10.88 -5.67
C VAL A 85 1.28 -11.75 -6.68
N VAL A 86 2.35 -11.20 -7.24
CA VAL A 86 3.38 -12.04 -7.86
C VAL A 86 4.01 -12.75 -6.67
N GLU A 87 3.78 -14.06 -6.56
CA GLU A 87 4.48 -14.90 -5.59
C GLU A 87 5.99 -14.75 -5.84
N GLU A 88 6.64 -13.85 -5.11
CA GLU A 88 8.08 -13.90 -4.93
C GLU A 88 8.36 -15.19 -4.17
N ARG A 89 8.70 -16.23 -4.94
CA ARG A 89 9.39 -17.40 -4.40
C ARG A 89 10.58 -16.86 -3.64
N THR A 90 10.60 -17.12 -2.35
CA THR A 90 11.70 -16.78 -1.46
C THR A 90 12.96 -17.53 -1.88
N SER A 91 13.71 -16.98 -2.83
CA SER A 91 15.12 -17.35 -3.02
C SER A 91 15.88 -16.77 -1.83
N SER A 92 16.07 -17.63 -0.84
CA SER A 92 16.98 -17.41 0.26
C SER A 92 18.39 -17.58 -0.30
N ASP A 93 19.04 -16.49 -0.70
CA ASP A 93 20.49 -16.49 -0.90
C ASP A 93 21.10 -15.34 -0.10
N SER A 94 21.72 -15.74 1.01
CA SER A 94 22.76 -14.95 1.64
C SER A 94 24.01 -15.13 0.81
N GLU A 95 24.52 -14.09 0.18
CA GLU A 95 25.96 -13.92 -0.04
C GLU A 95 26.27 -12.46 -0.37
N SER A 96 27.06 -11.84 0.50
CA SER A 96 27.76 -10.61 0.24
C SER A 96 29.13 -10.96 -0.37
N GLN A 97 29.50 -10.31 -1.48
CA GLN A 97 30.83 -9.70 -1.67
C GLN A 97 30.93 -8.96 -3.01
N VAL A 98 31.82 -7.98 -2.97
CA VAL A 98 32.04 -6.84 -3.87
C VAL A 98 33.12 -7.21 -4.91
N GLU A 99 33.06 -6.71 -6.15
CA GLU A 99 34.16 -5.95 -6.78
C GLU A 99 33.89 -5.49 -8.23
N THR A 100 34.51 -4.34 -8.50
CA THR A 100 34.49 -3.37 -9.60
C THR A 100 35.13 -3.87 -10.90
N ILE A 101 34.79 -3.26 -12.05
CA ILE A 101 35.71 -2.60 -13.01
C ILE A 101 34.97 -2.19 -14.30
N SER A 102 35.08 -0.90 -14.65
CA SER A 102 34.68 -0.28 -15.91
C SER A 102 35.72 -0.43 -17.02
N ASN A 103 35.26 -0.24 -18.27
CA ASN A 103 35.93 0.17 -19.53
C ASN A 103 35.69 -0.86 -20.65
N SER A 104 35.48 -0.55 -21.94
CA SER A 104 35.29 0.68 -22.75
C SER A 104 35.11 0.21 -24.22
N THR A 105 34.69 1.11 -25.13
CA THR A 105 34.75 1.03 -26.63
C THR A 105 33.77 0.07 -27.31
N LEU A 106 33.05 0.39 -28.40
CA LEU A 106 33.31 1.05 -29.71
C LEU A 106 31.94 1.53 -30.29
N ASP A 107 31.75 2.27 -31.38
CA ASP A 107 32.40 3.32 -32.17
C ASP A 107 31.31 3.77 -33.21
N ASP A 108 31.40 5.02 -33.63
CA ASP A 108 30.88 5.75 -34.80
C ASP A 108 29.57 5.38 -35.54
N SER A 109 28.73 6.41 -35.74
CA SER A 109 28.45 6.93 -37.10
C SER A 109 27.78 8.30 -37.04
N ALA A 110 28.53 9.31 -37.48
CA ALA A 110 28.06 10.66 -37.76
C ALA A 110 27.03 10.70 -38.91
N SER A 111 26.00 11.53 -38.77
CA SER A 111 25.28 12.13 -39.90
C SER A 111 24.68 13.46 -39.44
N ASP A 112 25.26 14.51 -40.00
CA ASP A 112 24.97 15.93 -39.82
C ASP A 112 23.77 16.33 -40.69
N PHE A 113 22.81 17.07 -40.13
CA PHE A 113 21.96 17.98 -40.92
C PHE A 113 21.49 19.13 -40.03
N SER A 114 22.31 20.18 -39.97
CA SER A 114 21.90 21.50 -39.50
C SER A 114 21.12 22.23 -40.60
N ALA A 115 19.92 22.71 -40.29
CA ALA A 115 19.32 23.88 -40.93
C ALA A 115 18.26 24.50 -39.99
N GLU A 116 18.69 25.51 -39.23
CA GLU A 116 17.80 26.59 -38.80
C GLU A 116 17.47 27.46 -40.02
N GLU A 117 16.21 27.83 -40.19
CA GLU A 117 15.86 29.04 -40.94
C GLU A 117 14.74 29.78 -40.21
N ASN A 118 15.10 30.93 -39.66
CA ASN A 118 14.18 31.97 -39.22
C ASN A 118 13.59 32.66 -40.46
N LEU A 119 12.27 32.62 -40.63
CA LEU A 119 11.43 33.79 -40.93
C LEU A 119 9.95 33.51 -40.63
#